data_AF-A0A7J6VDB2-F1
#
_entry.id   AF-A0A7J6VDB2-F1
#
_cell.length_a   1.000
_cell.length_b   1.000
_cell.length_c   1.000
_cell.angle_alpha   90.00
_cell.angle_beta   90.00
_cell.angle_gamma   90.00
#
_symmetry.space_group_name_H-M   'P 1'
#
loop_
_entity.id
_entity.type
_entity.pdbx_description
1 polymer ?
#
loop_
_entity_poly.entity_id
_entity_poly.type
_entity_poly.pdbx_seq_one_letter_code
_entity_poly.pdbx_strand_id
1 'polypeptide(L)'
;MDVDGNGKISMNEFVKKKWRRFKPELFAELDKNGDGFLDFEEVIVLYYMAKMRNTFCDGCCGQLLKNLYFTCVQCFQKKSSNQTYDLYFTYYQTKQFTHEHKVFLDNYAMLNFMWSDLKKKAEPDDHKAITTIGEGIGVVGDIVQLASDAQQCSTC
;
A
#
# COMPACT_ATOMS: atom_id res chain seq x y z
N MET A 1 4.51 -16.93 13.13
CA MET A 1 4.89 -15.52 12.88
C MET A 1 5.01 -14.89 14.24
N ASP A 2 3.98 -15.07 15.05
CA ASP A 2 4.07 -15.50 16.44
C ASP A 2 4.88 -16.82 16.56
N VAL A 3 5.95 -16.83 17.36
CA VAL A 3 6.86 -17.97 17.61
C VAL A 3 6.63 -18.54 19.00
N ASP A 4 6.29 -17.69 19.97
CA ASP A 4 6.05 -18.12 21.35
C ASP A 4 4.60 -18.58 21.60
N GLY A 5 3.70 -18.38 20.65
CA GLY A 5 2.31 -18.81 20.67
C GLY A 5 1.41 -17.94 21.53
N ASN A 6 1.81 -16.69 21.81
CA ASN A 6 1.06 -15.79 22.69
C ASN A 6 -0.14 -15.10 22.00
N GLY A 7 -0.34 -15.34 20.69
CA GLY A 7 -1.44 -14.77 19.91
C GLY A 7 -1.20 -13.35 19.39
N LYS A 8 -0.01 -12.78 19.64
CA LYS A 8 0.44 -11.47 19.17
C LYS A 8 1.82 -11.58 18.53
N ILE A 9 2.30 -10.51 17.91
CA ILE A 9 3.66 -10.46 17.32
C ILE A 9 4.47 -9.37 17.99
N SER A 10 5.54 -9.76 18.69
CA SER A 10 6.51 -8.83 19.24
C SER A 10 7.45 -8.25 18.16
N MET A 11 8.11 -7.12 18.45
CA MET A 11 9.14 -6.54 17.58
C MET A 11 10.25 -7.55 17.24
N ASN A 12 10.64 -8.38 18.21
CA ASN A 12 11.67 -9.40 18.01
C ASN A 12 11.24 -10.46 16.99
N GLU A 13 9.98 -10.88 17.03
CA GLU A 13 9.41 -11.83 16.07
C GLU A 13 9.24 -11.20 14.68
N PHE A 14 8.83 -9.93 14.65
CA PHE A 14 8.71 -9.13 13.44
C PHE A 14 10.05 -9.02 12.69
N VAL A 15 11.13 -8.66 13.39
CA VAL A 15 12.47 -8.52 12.78
C VAL A 15 13.07 -9.88 12.39
N LYS A 16 12.91 -10.92 13.23
CA LYS A 16 13.41 -12.28 12.93
C LYS A 16 12.84 -12.86 11.65
N LYS A 17 11.59 -12.53 11.31
CA LYS A 17 10.95 -12.96 10.07
C LYS A 17 11.57 -12.36 8.80
N LYS A 18 12.56 -11.46 8.90
CA LYS A 18 13.30 -10.87 7.78
C LYS A 18 12.38 -10.45 6.64
N TRP A 19 11.41 -9.61 6.93
CA TRP A 19 10.63 -8.93 5.90
C TRP A 19 11.56 -8.01 5.12
N ARG A 20 12.22 -8.54 4.07
CA ARG A 20 13.24 -7.81 3.28
C ARG A 20 12.74 -6.47 2.74
N ARG A 21 11.42 -6.30 2.66
CA ARG A 21 10.71 -5.11 2.20
C ARG A 21 10.26 -4.19 3.35
N PHE A 22 10.04 -4.70 4.56
CA PHE A 22 9.52 -3.90 5.67
C PHE A 22 10.63 -3.51 6.63
N LYS A 23 10.75 -2.21 6.86
CA LYS A 23 11.71 -1.67 7.81
C LYS A 23 11.18 -1.80 9.23
N PRO A 24 12.04 -1.85 10.26
CA PRO A 24 11.62 -1.92 11.66
C PRO A 24 10.69 -0.78 12.07
N GLU A 25 10.82 0.41 11.47
CA GLU A 25 9.96 1.57 11.76
C GLU A 25 8.49 1.31 11.39
N LEU A 26 8.22 0.36 10.48
CA LEU A 26 6.85 -0.06 10.17
C LEU A 26 6.15 -0.66 11.39
N PHE A 27 6.87 -1.31 12.29
CA PHE A 27 6.26 -1.91 13.47
C PHE A 27 5.54 -0.86 14.32
N ALA A 28 6.22 0.26 14.59
CA ALA A 28 5.65 1.36 15.36
C ALA A 28 4.45 2.04 14.64
N GLU A 29 4.40 1.93 13.31
CA GLU A 29 3.29 2.44 12.51
C GLU A 29 2.07 1.48 12.48
N LEU A 30 2.31 0.20 12.79
CA LEU A 30 1.27 -0.83 12.86
C LEU A 30 0.72 -1.00 14.28
N ASP A 31 1.57 -0.86 15.29
CA ASP A 31 1.22 -0.89 16.73
C ASP A 31 0.45 0.39 17.10
N LYS A 32 -0.85 0.40 16.80
CA LYS A 32 -1.74 1.55 17.00
C LYS A 32 -2.10 1.72 18.46
N ASN A 33 -2.23 0.62 19.19
CA ASN A 33 -2.57 0.64 20.60
C ASN A 33 -1.35 0.98 21.49
N GLY A 34 -0.13 0.89 20.93
CA GLY A 34 1.13 1.25 21.59
C GLY A 34 1.54 0.26 22.68
N ASP A 35 1.05 -0.98 22.62
CA ASP A 35 1.30 -2.00 23.64
C ASP A 35 2.63 -2.75 23.42
N GLY A 36 3.32 -2.48 22.31
CA GLY A 36 4.59 -3.09 21.95
C GLY A 36 4.45 -4.42 21.22
N PHE A 37 3.23 -4.82 20.86
CA PHE A 37 2.89 -6.04 20.14
C PHE A 37 1.91 -5.72 19.01
N LEU A 38 1.93 -6.53 17.95
CA LEU A 38 0.89 -6.49 16.92
C LEU A 38 -0.18 -7.52 17.25
N ASP A 39 -1.39 -7.06 17.52
CA ASP A 39 -2.58 -7.91 17.67
C ASP A 39 -3.13 -8.39 16.31
N PHE A 40 -4.26 -9.11 16.33
CA PHE A 40 -4.82 -9.71 15.12
C PHE A 40 -5.21 -8.65 14.08
N GLU A 41 -5.85 -7.58 14.52
CA GLU A 41 -6.28 -6.46 13.69
C GLU A 41 -5.07 -5.73 13.07
N GLU A 42 -4.01 -5.51 13.84
CA GLU A 42 -2.77 -4.86 13.36
C GLU A 42 -1.99 -5.77 12.40
N VAL A 43 -1.99 -7.08 12.63
CA VAL A 43 -1.37 -8.08 11.73
C VAL A 43 -2.12 -8.21 10.40
N ILE A 44 -3.43 -8.01 10.35
CA ILE A 44 -4.19 -7.97 9.09
C ILE A 44 -3.66 -6.85 8.18
N VAL A 45 -3.39 -5.68 8.74
CA VAL A 45 -2.83 -4.55 8.00
C VAL A 45 -1.46 -4.93 7.41
N LEU A 46 -0.59 -5.54 8.22
CA LEU A 46 0.70 -6.06 7.74
C LEU A 46 0.54 -7.10 6.61
N TYR A 47 -0.44 -7.99 6.72
CA TYR A 47 -0.74 -8.98 5.68
C TYR A 47 -1.13 -8.31 4.36
N TYR A 48 -2.01 -7.31 4.39
CA TYR A 48 -2.38 -6.55 3.19
C TYR A 48 -1.18 -5.82 2.59
N MET A 49 -0.38 -5.15 3.43
CA MET A 49 0.84 -4.49 2.98
C MET A 49 1.81 -5.47 2.30
N ALA A 50 1.92 -6.71 2.79
CA ALA A 50 2.77 -7.75 2.23
C ALA A 50 2.28 -8.26 0.87
N LYS A 51 0.97 -8.17 0.61
CA LYS A 51 0.35 -8.58 -0.66
C LYS A 51 0.36 -7.47 -1.70
N MET A 52 0.42 -6.21 -1.28
CA MET A 52 0.46 -5.05 -2.18
C MET A 52 1.82 -4.92 -2.86
N ARG A 53 1.81 -4.46 -4.13
CA ARG A 53 3.01 -4.35 -4.97
C ARG A 53 4.00 -3.33 -4.42
N ASN A 54 3.50 -2.24 -3.81
CA ASN A 54 4.32 -1.28 -3.09
C ASN A 54 3.56 -0.58 -1.95
N THR A 55 4.29 -0.20 -0.92
CA THR A 55 3.77 0.37 0.34
C THR A 55 4.59 1.57 0.77
N PHE A 56 5.74 1.83 0.12
CA PHE A 56 6.68 2.84 0.54
C PHE A 56 6.93 3.82 -0.59
N CYS A 57 7.20 5.06 -0.24
CA CYS A 57 7.49 6.09 -1.21
C CYS A 57 8.96 6.03 -1.67
N ASP A 58 9.15 5.98 -2.98
CA ASP A 58 10.44 5.81 -3.63
C ASP A 58 11.29 7.10 -3.66
N GLY A 59 10.65 8.26 -3.44
CA GLY A 59 11.32 9.56 -3.39
C GLY A 59 11.75 10.02 -2.00
N CYS A 60 11.21 9.42 -0.93
CA CYS A 60 11.24 10.01 0.42
C CYS A 60 11.77 9.04 1.49
N CYS A 61 13.04 8.65 1.34
CA CYS A 61 13.73 7.77 2.29
C CYS A 61 12.96 6.45 2.59
N GLY A 62 12.01 6.02 1.75
CA GLY A 62 11.20 4.81 1.97
C GLY A 62 10.19 4.89 3.12
N GLN A 63 9.56 6.05 3.35
CA GLN A 63 8.46 6.18 4.30
C GLN A 63 7.17 5.50 3.80
N LEU A 64 6.33 5.03 4.73
CA LEU A 64 5.11 4.27 4.44
C LEU A 64 4.05 5.15 3.78
N LEU A 65 3.63 4.84 2.56
CA LEU A 65 2.53 5.53 1.90
C LEU A 65 1.21 5.22 2.60
N LYS A 66 0.61 6.24 3.21
CA LYS A 66 -0.74 6.20 3.75
C LYS A 66 -1.63 7.07 2.86
N ASN A 67 -2.89 6.69 2.68
CA ASN A 67 -3.90 7.48 1.97
C ASN A 67 -3.60 7.74 0.48
N LEU A 68 -3.62 9.01 0.06
CA LEU A 68 -3.49 9.43 -1.33
C LEU A 68 -2.01 9.53 -1.72
N TYR A 69 -1.61 8.77 -2.74
CA TYR A 69 -0.24 8.75 -3.25
C TYR A 69 -0.25 8.74 -4.77
N PHE A 70 0.86 9.18 -5.37
CA PHE A 70 1.02 9.25 -6.83
C PHE A 70 1.86 8.07 -7.32
N THR A 71 1.34 7.32 -8.28
CA THR A 71 2.03 6.18 -8.89
C THR A 71 2.38 6.47 -10.34
N CYS A 72 3.59 6.09 -10.76
CA CYS A 72 3.98 6.15 -12.16
C CYS A 72 3.20 5.11 -12.97
N VAL A 73 2.46 5.57 -14.00
CA VAL A 73 1.60 4.70 -14.81
C VAL A 73 2.39 3.62 -15.53
N GLN A 74 3.53 3.99 -16.11
CA GLN A 74 4.39 3.08 -16.86
C GLN A 74 5.00 2.00 -15.97
N CYS A 75 5.51 2.37 -14.79
CA CYS A 75 6.05 1.40 -13.82
C CYS A 75 4.95 0.47 -13.31
N PHE A 76 3.76 1.01 -13.01
CA PHE A 76 2.64 0.22 -12.53
C PHE A 76 2.17 -0.84 -13.53
N GLN A 77 2.10 -0.48 -14.82
CA GLN A 77 1.64 -1.39 -15.88
C GLN A 77 2.67 -2.45 -16.30
N LYS A 78 3.93 -2.30 -15.87
CA LYS A 78 5.00 -3.22 -16.25
C LYS A 78 4.75 -4.59 -15.62
N LYS A 79 4.28 -5.55 -16.42
CA LYS A 79 3.92 -6.91 -15.96
C LYS A 79 5.13 -7.75 -15.50
N SER A 80 6.31 -7.43 -16.02
CA SER A 80 7.56 -8.17 -15.74
C SER A 80 8.26 -7.75 -14.45
N SER A 81 7.75 -6.73 -13.75
CA SER A 81 8.34 -6.22 -12.51
C SER A 81 7.24 -5.99 -11.46
N ASN A 82 7.53 -6.35 -10.21
CA ASN A 82 6.70 -5.94 -9.07
C ASN A 82 7.11 -4.57 -8.52
N GLN A 83 8.06 -3.89 -9.15
CA GLN A 83 8.46 -2.54 -8.77
C GLN A 83 7.57 -1.52 -9.47
N THR A 84 6.72 -0.88 -8.68
CA THR A 84 6.08 0.40 -9.03
C THR A 84 7.02 1.55 -8.68
N TYR A 85 6.61 2.78 -8.94
CA TYR A 85 7.32 3.97 -8.48
C TYR A 85 6.29 4.93 -7.91
N ASP A 86 6.21 4.98 -6.59
CA ASP A 86 5.15 5.63 -5.84
C ASP A 86 5.72 6.74 -4.96
N LEU A 87 5.00 7.86 -4.91
CA LEU A 87 5.45 9.08 -4.27
C LEU A 87 4.36 9.60 -3.34
N TYR A 88 4.80 10.17 -2.21
CA TYR A 88 3.94 11.06 -1.46
C TYR A 88 3.51 12.26 -2.30
N PHE A 89 2.30 12.74 -2.00
CA PHE A 89 1.77 13.98 -2.57
C PHE A 89 2.78 15.13 -2.53
N THR A 90 3.43 15.38 -1.39
CA THR A 90 4.40 16.48 -1.21
C THR A 90 5.64 16.33 -2.11
N TYR A 91 6.20 15.12 -2.21
CA TYR A 91 7.35 14.84 -3.08
C TYR A 91 6.98 14.94 -4.57
N TYR A 92 5.77 14.49 -4.93
CA TYR A 92 5.27 14.64 -6.29
C TYR A 92 5.04 16.11 -6.68
N GLN A 93 4.49 16.92 -5.77
CA GLN A 93 4.22 18.35 -5.98
C GLN A 93 5.52 19.16 -6.09
N THR A 94 6.44 18.95 -5.16
CA THR A 94 7.71 19.71 -5.09
C THR A 94 8.76 19.23 -6.08
N LYS A 95 8.50 18.14 -6.81
CA LYS A 95 9.43 17.51 -7.78
C LYS A 95 10.77 17.11 -7.16
N GLN A 96 10.77 16.76 -5.87
CA GLN A 96 11.94 16.28 -5.14
C GLN A 96 12.24 14.79 -5.43
N PHE A 97 12.28 14.41 -6.71
CA PHE A 97 12.55 13.05 -7.13
C PHE A 97 13.13 13.02 -8.54
N THR A 98 13.95 12.01 -8.83
CA THR A 98 14.51 11.78 -10.17
C THR A 98 13.91 10.50 -10.72
N HIS A 99 13.03 10.66 -11.72
CA HIS A 99 12.40 9.54 -12.42
C HIS A 99 12.23 9.84 -13.91
N GLU A 100 12.45 8.81 -14.74
CA GLU A 100 12.43 8.90 -16.20
C GLU A 100 11.01 9.24 -16.73
N HIS A 101 10.01 8.50 -16.26
CA HIS A 101 8.62 8.69 -16.69
C HIS A 101 8.01 9.96 -16.08
N LYS A 102 7.08 10.58 -16.83
CA LYS A 102 6.43 11.84 -16.44
C LYS A 102 4.93 11.71 -16.12
N VAL A 103 4.33 10.57 -16.44
CA VAL A 103 2.89 10.36 -16.24
C VAL A 103 2.66 9.66 -14.91
N PHE A 104 2.02 10.39 -14.00
CA PHE A 104 1.63 9.92 -12.69
C PHE A 104 0.13 10.10 -12.52
N LEU A 105 -0.50 9.15 -11.85
CA LEU A 105 -1.87 9.23 -11.38
C LEU A 105 -1.90 9.04 -9.88
N ASP A 106 -2.83 9.67 -9.19
CA ASP A 106 -3.10 9.26 -7.81
C ASP A 106 -3.69 7.83 -7.79
N ASN A 107 -3.62 7.19 -6.63
CA ASN A 107 -4.07 5.81 -6.45
C ASN A 107 -5.56 5.59 -6.74
N TYR A 108 -6.43 6.59 -6.53
CA TYR A 108 -7.85 6.49 -6.88
C TYR A 108 -8.06 6.64 -8.39
N ALA A 109 -7.39 7.59 -9.04
CA ALA A 109 -7.42 7.75 -10.48
C ALA A 109 -6.86 6.51 -11.20
N MET A 110 -5.79 5.91 -10.67
CA MET A 110 -5.25 4.65 -11.18
C MET A 110 -6.25 3.49 -11.02
N LEU A 111 -6.88 3.34 -9.85
CA LEU A 111 -7.91 2.32 -9.62
C LEU A 111 -9.07 2.46 -10.61
N ASN A 112 -9.60 3.68 -10.78
CA ASN A 112 -10.69 3.97 -11.71
C ASN A 112 -10.30 3.73 -13.17
N PHE A 113 -9.05 4.06 -13.54
CA PHE A 113 -8.50 3.78 -14.86
C PHE A 113 -8.47 2.27 -15.13
N MET A 114 -7.95 1.48 -14.18
CA MET A 114 -7.92 0.03 -14.29
C MET A 114 -9.32 -0.58 -14.36
N TRP A 115 -10.24 -0.12 -13.51
CA TRP A 115 -11.63 -0.58 -13.51
C TRP A 115 -12.32 -0.32 -14.84
N SER A 116 -12.10 0.86 -15.42
CA SER A 116 -12.66 1.22 -16.72
C SER A 116 -12.08 0.35 -17.85
N ASP A 117 -10.78 0.05 -17.80
CA ASP A 117 -10.10 -0.83 -18.76
C ASP A 117 -10.58 -2.29 -18.65
N LEU A 118 -10.78 -2.80 -17.43
CA LEU A 118 -11.35 -4.13 -17.18
C LEU A 118 -12.78 -4.26 -17.74
N LYS A 119 -13.65 -3.26 -17.49
CA LYS A 119 -15.01 -3.25 -18.04
C LYS A 119 -15.03 -3.28 -19.56
N LYS A 120 -14.10 -2.59 -20.22
CA LYS A 120 -13.99 -2.57 -21.69
C LYS A 120 -13.52 -3.91 -22.27
N LYS A 121 -12.73 -4.68 -21.51
CA LYS A 121 -12.15 -5.96 -21.93
C LYS A 121 -13.02 -7.16 -21.58
N ALA A 122 -14.05 -6.97 -20.77
CA ALA A 122 -14.95 -8.02 -20.35
C ALA A 122 -15.95 -8.33 -21.46
N GLU A 123 -16.06 -9.61 -21.83
CA GLU A 123 -17.18 -10.13 -22.61
C GLU A 123 -18.49 -9.96 -21.79
N PRO A 124 -19.68 -9.99 -22.43
CA PRO A 124 -20.96 -9.72 -21.76
C PRO A 124 -21.24 -10.59 -20.52
N ASP A 125 -20.76 -11.85 -20.49
CA ASP A 125 -20.96 -12.77 -19.37
C ASP A 125 -20.00 -12.52 -18.18
N ASP A 126 -18.84 -11.90 -18.40
CA ASP A 126 -17.84 -11.63 -17.36
C ASP A 126 -18.18 -10.39 -16.50
N HIS A 127 -19.13 -9.58 -16.94
CA HIS A 127 -19.56 -8.36 -16.24
C HIS A 127 -20.08 -8.66 -14.82
N LYS A 128 -20.76 -9.80 -14.63
CA LYS A 128 -21.28 -10.21 -13.31
C LYS A 128 -20.14 -10.51 -12.33
N ALA A 129 -19.11 -11.21 -12.77
CA ALA A 129 -17.94 -11.55 -11.95
C ALA A 129 -17.11 -10.31 -11.58
N ILE A 130 -16.93 -9.37 -12.52
CA ILE A 130 -16.21 -8.10 -12.27
C ILE A 130 -16.95 -7.23 -11.26
N THR A 131 -18.28 -7.22 -11.30
CA THR A 131 -19.10 -6.44 -10.34
C THR A 131 -18.95 -7.00 -8.93
N THR A 132 -19.00 -8.32 -8.76
CA THR A 132 -18.78 -8.98 -7.47
C THR A 132 -17.36 -8.78 -6.91
N ILE A 133 -16.33 -8.78 -7.77
CA ILE A 133 -14.96 -8.45 -7.36
C ILE A 133 -14.86 -6.97 -6.92
N GLY A 134 -15.52 -6.06 -7.63
CA GLY A 134 -15.57 -4.64 -7.28
C GLY A 134 -16.23 -4.38 -5.92
N GLU A 135 -17.32 -5.08 -5.63
CA GLU A 135 -18.00 -5.05 -4.33
C GLU A 135 -17.08 -5.58 -3.20
N GLY A 136 -16.36 -6.68 -3.44
CA GLY A 136 -15.39 -7.23 -2.49
C GLY A 136 -14.18 -6.32 -2.22
N ILE A 137 -13.68 -5.61 -3.24
CA ILE A 137 -12.60 -4.63 -3.08
C ILE A 137 -13.08 -3.39 -2.33
N GLY A 138 -14.33 -2.95 -2.56
CA GLY A 138 -14.94 -1.80 -1.85
C GLY A 138 -14.95 -1.99 -0.33
N VAL A 139 -15.34 -3.18 0.13
CA VAL A 139 -15.34 -3.53 1.57
C VAL A 139 -13.93 -3.51 2.18
N VAL A 140 -12.89 -3.87 1.41
CA VAL A 140 -11.49 -3.79 1.86
C VAL A 140 -11.00 -2.34 1.90
N GLY A 141 -11.44 -1.50 0.96
CA GLY A 141 -11.15 -0.06 0.94
C GLY A 141 -11.67 0.66 2.19
N ASP A 142 -12.90 0.34 2.60
CA ASP A 142 -13.52 0.92 3.79
C ASP A 142 -12.79 0.60 5.10
N ILE A 143 -12.15 -0.58 5.20
CA ILE A 143 -11.31 -0.95 6.35
C ILE A 143 -10.00 -0.14 6.38
N VAL A 144 -9.48 0.26 5.21
CA VAL A 144 -8.23 1.04 5.09
C VAL A 144 -8.46 2.55 5.30
N GLN A 145 -9.71 3.03 5.18
CA GLN A 145 -10.07 4.46 5.28
C GLN A 145 -9.96 5.06 6.70
N LEU A 146 -9.72 4.25 7.75
CA LEU A 146 -9.79 4.67 9.17
C LEU A 146 -8.53 5.39 9.72
N ALA A 147 -7.79 6.14 8.92
CA ALA A 147 -6.70 6.98 9.44
C ALA A 147 -6.44 8.22 8.57
N SER A 148 -7.37 9.18 8.60
CA SER A 148 -7.16 10.51 8.04
C SER A 148 -6.68 11.49 9.11
N ASP A 149 -5.37 11.52 9.34
CA ASP A 149 -4.69 12.71 9.84
C ASP A 149 -3.89 13.33 8.70
N ALA A 150 -3.86 14.67 8.65
CA ALA A 150 -3.16 15.43 7.62
C ALA A 150 -1.68 15.04 7.59
N GLN A 151 -1.23 14.48 6.46
CA GLN A 151 0.08 13.86 6.37
C GLN A 151 1.17 14.89 6.12
N GLN A 152 1.91 15.23 7.17
CA GLN A 152 3.21 15.89 7.06
C GLN A 152 4.30 14.81 7.10
N CYS A 153 5.07 14.74 6.01
CA CYS A 153 6.31 13.98 5.95
C CYS A 153 7.32 14.69 6.86
N SER A 154 7.73 14.03 7.95
CA SER A 154 8.91 14.45 8.71
C SER A 154 10.10 14.52 7.76
N THR A 155 10.79 15.66 7.72
CA THR A 155 12.02 15.85 6.93
C THR A 155 13.04 14.78 7.29
N CYS A 156 13.60 14.13 6.25
CA CYS A 156 14.97 13.62 6.31
C CYS A 156 15.93 14.84 6.35
#